data_AF-A0A433CB23-F1
#
_entry.id   AF-A0A433CB23-F1
#
_cell.length_a   1.000
_cell.length_b   1.000
_cell.length_c   1.000
_cell.angle_alpha   90.00
_cell.angle_beta   90.00
_cell.angle_gamma   90.00
#
_symmetry.space_group_name_H-M   'P 1'
#
loop_
_entity.id
_entity.type
_entity.pdbx_description
1 polymer ?
#
loop_
_entity_poly.entity_id
_entity_poly.type
_entity_poly.pdbx_seq_one_letter_code
_entity_poly.pdbx_strand_id
1 'polypeptide(L)'
;MAQIIGAIATSHTPTIGFAFDRDKQHDPVWAPIFEAFQPVQQWIADRKPDVLFVIYNDHVTSFFFDHYSAFALGVGERYEVADEGGGARELPPVGGHSALARHVGQSLVADEFDMSFFQDKPLDHGCFSPLSMLCPHQPAWPVQIVPLQVGVLQFPVPSARRCYKLGQALRRAIESYPEDLKVAVVATGGLSHQVHGERAGFNNPAWDQRFLDLIEQDPERLAGMTQAEFATLGGLEGAEVIMWLIMRGALSSNVRKVHQSYYLPSMTGIATAIYENQASSGPVAGEVERHRAHMAKELAGAGGLTGTYPFDLARSVKAYRLNRFLHQLIVPAQRQAFLADPEAAFEQAQLTAEERELVRQRDWRGLIHYGVIFFMLEKLGAVVGVSNLHIYAAMRGESLEDFQKTRNAPGALYSVAGQDSKTLSWNN
;
A
#
# COMPACT_ATOMS: atom_id res chain seq x y z
N MET A 1 13.04 -6.35 17.71
CA MET A 1 13.12 -6.34 16.24
C MET A 1 12.02 -7.22 15.73
N ALA A 2 11.38 -6.83 14.63
CA ALA A 2 10.23 -7.58 14.15
C ALA A 2 10.65 -8.96 13.65
N GLN A 3 9.75 -9.92 13.80
CA GLN A 3 9.96 -11.31 13.45
C GLN A 3 8.87 -11.78 12.51
N ILE A 4 9.27 -12.47 11.44
CA ILE A 4 8.33 -13.16 10.57
C ILE A 4 7.99 -14.52 11.20
N ILE A 5 6.77 -14.63 11.75
CA ILE A 5 6.32 -15.83 12.47
C ILE A 5 5.87 -16.96 11.52
N GLY A 6 5.55 -16.60 10.28
CA GLY A 6 5.08 -17.52 9.25
C GLY A 6 4.36 -16.78 8.14
N ALA A 7 3.74 -17.55 7.26
CA ALA A 7 2.90 -17.02 6.19
C ALA A 7 1.62 -17.81 5.98
N ILE A 8 0.66 -17.12 5.40
CA ILE A 8 -0.62 -17.64 4.96
C ILE A 8 -0.69 -17.43 3.44
N ALA A 9 -1.03 -18.47 2.70
CA ALA A 9 -1.39 -18.37 1.30
C ALA A 9 -2.88 -18.68 1.16
N THR A 10 -3.64 -17.86 0.43
CA THR A 10 -5.08 -18.05 0.30
C THR A 10 -5.65 -17.48 -0.99
N SER A 11 -6.60 -18.14 -1.63
CA SER A 11 -7.35 -17.53 -2.74
C SER A 11 -8.13 -16.29 -2.27
N HIS A 12 -8.33 -15.29 -3.13
CA HIS A 12 -9.09 -14.07 -2.79
C HIS A 12 -10.41 -13.91 -3.55
N THR A 13 -10.86 -14.92 -4.29
CA THR A 13 -12.05 -14.81 -5.14
C THR A 13 -13.22 -14.15 -4.38
N PRO A 14 -13.99 -13.25 -5.01
CA PRO A 14 -15.13 -12.58 -4.34
C PRO A 14 -16.20 -13.57 -3.88
N THR A 15 -16.18 -14.79 -4.43
CA THR A 15 -16.95 -15.96 -3.97
C THR A 15 -16.76 -16.22 -2.46
N ILE A 16 -15.56 -16.05 -1.91
CA ILE A 16 -15.28 -16.23 -0.48
C ILE A 16 -15.99 -15.16 0.36
N GLY A 17 -15.83 -13.88 0.01
CA GLY A 17 -16.52 -12.76 0.66
C GLY A 17 -18.04 -12.89 0.57
N PHE A 18 -18.57 -13.25 -0.60
CA PHE A 18 -20.00 -13.51 -0.78
C PHE A 18 -20.53 -14.63 0.14
N ALA A 19 -19.78 -15.73 0.26
CA ALA A 19 -20.17 -16.83 1.13
C ALA A 19 -20.29 -16.37 2.59
N PHE A 20 -19.31 -15.59 3.04
CA PHE A 20 -19.29 -15.00 4.38
C PHE A 20 -20.48 -14.05 4.59
N ASP A 21 -20.64 -13.06 3.71
CA ASP A 21 -21.66 -12.01 3.82
C ASP A 21 -23.11 -12.55 3.74
N ARG A 22 -23.30 -13.78 3.23
CA ARG A 22 -24.60 -14.46 3.09
C ARG A 22 -24.80 -15.62 4.05
N ASP A 23 -24.00 -15.71 5.12
CA ASP A 23 -24.08 -16.73 6.17
C ASP A 23 -24.08 -18.17 5.65
N LYS A 24 -23.28 -18.44 4.61
CA LYS A 24 -23.27 -19.72 3.88
C LYS A 24 -22.51 -20.84 4.58
N GLN A 25 -22.08 -20.66 5.83
CA GLN A 25 -21.29 -21.68 6.55
C GLN A 25 -21.98 -23.04 6.71
N HIS A 26 -23.30 -23.10 6.63
CA HIS A 26 -24.08 -24.35 6.75
C HIS A 26 -24.58 -24.88 5.39
N ASP A 27 -24.31 -24.16 4.30
CA ASP A 27 -24.67 -24.62 2.96
C ASP A 27 -23.65 -25.67 2.50
N PRO A 28 -24.05 -26.90 2.14
CA PRO A 28 -23.11 -27.99 1.81
C PRO A 28 -22.13 -27.67 0.67
N VAL A 29 -22.48 -26.74 -0.23
CA VAL A 29 -21.59 -26.30 -1.32
C VAL A 29 -20.50 -25.36 -0.81
N TRP A 30 -20.79 -24.57 0.23
CA TRP A 30 -19.91 -23.51 0.72
C TRP A 30 -19.20 -23.87 2.01
N ALA A 31 -19.77 -24.76 2.83
CA ALA A 31 -19.21 -25.24 4.09
C ALA A 31 -17.73 -25.69 3.95
N PRO A 32 -17.31 -26.41 2.89
CA PRO A 32 -15.90 -26.77 2.72
C PRO A 32 -14.94 -25.57 2.63
N ILE A 33 -15.40 -24.41 2.15
CA ILE A 33 -14.61 -23.17 2.15
C ILE A 33 -14.40 -22.69 3.59
N PHE A 34 -15.43 -22.68 4.42
CA PHE A 34 -15.29 -22.26 5.83
C PHE A 34 -14.40 -23.22 6.62
N GLU A 35 -14.58 -24.54 6.43
CA GLU A 35 -13.73 -25.58 7.03
C GLU A 35 -12.26 -25.40 6.63
N ALA A 36 -11.99 -25.05 5.36
CA ALA A 36 -10.65 -24.75 4.86
C ALA A 36 -9.98 -23.53 5.51
N PHE A 37 -10.75 -22.57 6.01
CA PHE A 37 -10.24 -21.38 6.70
C PHE A 37 -10.15 -21.55 8.23
N GLN A 38 -10.87 -22.50 8.84
CA GLN A 38 -10.87 -22.71 10.29
C GLN A 38 -9.45 -22.93 10.87
N PRO A 39 -8.57 -23.78 10.28
CA PRO A 39 -7.19 -23.92 10.78
C PRO A 39 -6.38 -22.62 10.66
N VAL A 40 -6.68 -21.78 9.67
CA VAL A 40 -6.01 -20.49 9.46
C VAL A 40 -6.45 -19.48 10.52
N GLN A 41 -7.75 -19.40 10.81
CA GLN A 41 -8.30 -18.60 11.89
C GLN A 41 -7.69 -19.00 13.23
N GLN A 42 -7.62 -20.30 13.51
CA GLN A 42 -7.01 -20.81 14.74
C GLN A 42 -5.52 -20.46 14.83
N TRP A 43 -4.78 -20.60 13.73
CA TRP A 43 -3.37 -20.23 13.71
C TRP A 43 -3.15 -18.74 13.98
N ILE A 44 -3.97 -17.85 13.40
CA ILE A 44 -3.92 -16.41 13.69
C ILE A 44 -4.24 -16.15 15.17
N ALA A 45 -5.26 -16.81 15.72
CA ALA A 45 -5.65 -16.66 17.13
C ALA A 45 -4.55 -17.14 18.10
N ASP A 46 -3.83 -18.20 17.74
CA ASP A 46 -2.76 -18.79 18.54
C ASP A 46 -1.46 -17.98 18.43
N ARG A 47 -1.08 -17.60 17.20
CA ARG A 47 0.17 -16.88 16.94
C ARG A 47 0.09 -15.39 17.22
N LYS A 48 -1.12 -14.81 17.17
CA LYS A 48 -1.44 -13.40 17.44
C LYS A 48 -0.46 -12.45 16.74
N PRO A 49 -0.40 -12.43 15.40
CA PRO A 49 0.42 -11.45 14.69
C PRO A 49 -0.04 -10.02 15.05
N ASP A 50 0.91 -9.11 15.23
CA ASP A 50 0.61 -7.69 15.41
C ASP A 50 0.25 -7.04 14.06
N VAL A 51 0.91 -7.51 12.99
CA VAL A 51 0.73 -7.01 11.63
C VAL A 51 0.60 -8.16 10.63
N LEU A 52 -0.36 -8.04 9.72
CA LEU A 52 -0.42 -8.82 8.48
C LEU A 52 0.20 -8.01 7.33
N PHE A 53 1.28 -8.50 6.73
CA PHE A 53 1.79 -7.95 5.48
C PHE A 53 1.05 -8.62 4.31
N VAL A 54 0.07 -7.92 3.71
CA VAL A 54 -0.89 -8.50 2.77
C VAL A 54 -0.48 -8.20 1.33
N ILE A 55 -0.10 -9.22 0.59
CA ILE A 55 0.26 -9.19 -0.83
C ILE A 55 -0.98 -9.59 -1.62
N TYR A 56 -1.49 -8.69 -2.44
CA TYR A 56 -2.68 -8.87 -3.26
C TYR A 56 -2.55 -8.11 -4.58
N ASN A 57 -3.49 -8.28 -5.49
CA ASN A 57 -3.70 -7.36 -6.61
C ASN A 57 -5.08 -6.72 -6.50
N ASP A 58 -5.15 -5.45 -6.89
CA ASP A 58 -6.40 -4.75 -7.13
C ASP A 58 -6.96 -5.15 -8.51
N HIS A 59 -8.27 -5.33 -8.57
CA HIS A 59 -9.02 -5.78 -9.75
C HIS A 59 -9.58 -4.61 -10.55
N VAL A 60 -8.74 -3.59 -10.74
CA VAL A 60 -9.05 -2.40 -11.54
C VAL A 60 -10.15 -1.55 -10.89
N THR A 61 -10.09 -1.45 -9.55
CA THR A 61 -11.03 -0.67 -8.73
C THR A 61 -10.34 0.60 -8.25
N SER A 62 -9.35 0.46 -7.37
CA SER A 62 -8.57 1.59 -6.84
C SER A 62 -7.37 1.94 -7.70
N PHE A 63 -6.89 1.00 -8.52
CA PHE A 63 -5.76 1.17 -9.41
C PHE A 63 -6.23 0.97 -10.86
N PHE A 64 -6.56 2.08 -11.51
CA PHE A 64 -6.97 2.09 -12.91
C PHE A 64 -5.76 2.16 -13.85
N PHE A 65 -5.97 1.86 -15.13
CA PHE A 65 -4.89 1.71 -16.11
C PHE A 65 -4.20 3.02 -16.52
N ASP A 66 -4.73 4.18 -16.12
CA ASP A 66 -4.04 5.47 -16.28
C ASP A 66 -2.84 5.60 -15.33
N HIS A 67 -2.86 4.90 -14.20
CA HIS A 67 -1.75 4.77 -13.27
C HIS A 67 -1.76 3.39 -12.58
N TYR A 68 -1.11 2.42 -13.22
CA TYR A 68 -1.06 1.02 -12.78
C TYR A 68 0.38 0.56 -12.53
N SER A 69 0.75 0.45 -11.26
CA SER A 69 2.14 0.18 -10.83
C SER A 69 2.42 -1.31 -10.65
N ALA A 70 3.66 -1.72 -10.91
CA ALA A 70 4.12 -3.10 -10.67
C ALA A 70 4.03 -3.51 -9.19
N PHE A 71 4.50 -2.64 -8.29
CA PHE A 71 4.47 -2.83 -6.84
C PHE A 71 4.04 -1.53 -6.16
N ALA A 72 2.87 -1.50 -5.52
CA ALA A 72 2.36 -0.35 -4.79
C ALA A 72 2.16 -0.68 -3.31
N LEU A 73 2.95 -0.04 -2.44
CA LEU A 73 2.92 -0.24 -1.00
C LEU A 73 2.01 0.78 -0.33
N GLY A 74 1.02 0.29 0.44
CA GLY A 74 0.16 1.13 1.26
C GLY A 74 0.92 1.62 2.49
N VAL A 75 1.03 2.94 2.64
CA VAL A 75 1.74 3.57 3.77
C VAL A 75 0.80 4.35 4.69
N GLY A 76 -0.50 4.33 4.40
CA GLY A 76 -1.53 5.04 5.16
C GLY A 76 -1.90 4.34 6.46
N GLU A 77 -2.57 5.09 7.34
CA GLU A 77 -2.95 4.66 8.69
C GLU A 77 -4.23 3.82 8.74
N ARG A 78 -5.01 3.81 7.66
CA ARG A 78 -6.34 3.19 7.58
C ARG A 78 -6.74 2.92 6.14
N TYR A 79 -7.49 1.85 5.93
CA TYR A 79 -7.99 1.43 4.62
C TYR A 79 -9.48 1.10 4.69
N GLU A 80 -10.28 1.79 3.86
CA GLU A 80 -11.71 1.55 3.68
C GLU A 80 -11.95 0.40 2.69
N VAL A 81 -13.15 -0.19 2.70
CA VAL A 81 -13.58 -1.15 1.67
C VAL A 81 -13.96 -0.40 0.39
N ALA A 82 -13.50 -0.89 -0.75
CA ALA A 82 -13.83 -0.29 -2.04
C ALA A 82 -15.27 -0.59 -2.45
N ASP A 83 -15.87 0.36 -3.16
CA ASP A 83 -17.06 0.10 -3.96
C ASP A 83 -16.63 -0.46 -5.31
N GLU A 84 -17.02 -1.71 -5.58
CA GLU A 84 -16.68 -2.43 -6.81
C GLU A 84 -17.83 -2.37 -7.84
N GLY A 85 -18.71 -1.37 -7.72
CA GLY A 85 -19.89 -1.15 -8.57
C GLY A 85 -21.20 -1.66 -7.97
N GLY A 86 -21.14 -2.30 -6.80
CA GLY A 86 -22.29 -2.84 -6.06
C GLY A 86 -22.53 -2.19 -4.70
N GLY A 87 -21.84 -1.09 -4.39
CA GLY A 87 -21.70 -0.58 -3.02
C GLY A 87 -20.55 -1.25 -2.28
N ALA A 88 -19.90 -0.52 -1.38
CA ALA A 88 -18.89 -1.08 -0.50
C ALA A 88 -19.50 -2.13 0.46
N ARG A 89 -18.79 -3.23 0.72
CA ARG A 89 -19.23 -4.24 1.70
C ARG A 89 -19.31 -3.64 3.10
N GLU A 90 -20.25 -4.13 3.91
CA GLU A 90 -20.46 -3.69 5.30
C GLU A 90 -19.40 -4.27 6.26
N LEU A 91 -18.13 -3.93 6.03
CA LEU A 91 -17.02 -4.25 6.93
C LEU A 91 -16.41 -2.97 7.49
N PRO A 92 -15.92 -2.98 8.75
CA PRO A 92 -15.20 -1.84 9.26
C PRO A 92 -13.88 -1.64 8.50
N PRO A 93 -13.39 -0.40 8.42
CA PRO A 93 -12.04 -0.12 7.93
C PRO A 93 -10.98 -0.89 8.71
N VAL A 94 -9.90 -1.28 8.05
CA VAL A 94 -8.76 -1.92 8.71
C VAL A 94 -7.63 -0.92 8.96
N GLY A 95 -7.00 -1.00 10.13
CA GLY A 95 -5.87 -0.15 10.49
C GLY A 95 -4.61 -0.49 9.71
N GLY A 96 -3.87 0.52 9.29
CA GLY A 96 -2.56 0.40 8.65
C GLY A 96 -1.41 0.59 9.62
N HIS A 97 -0.34 -0.21 9.49
CA HIS A 97 0.87 -0.05 10.29
C HIS A 97 1.91 0.86 9.59
N SER A 98 1.65 2.16 9.56
CA SER A 98 2.41 3.15 8.78
C SER A 98 3.91 3.19 9.13
N ALA A 99 4.32 2.94 10.38
CA ALA A 99 5.76 2.95 10.73
C ALA A 99 6.53 1.81 10.06
N LEU A 100 6.05 0.57 10.19
CA LEU A 100 6.55 -0.58 9.45
C LEU A 100 6.50 -0.38 7.93
N ALA A 101 5.38 0.11 7.37
CA ALA A 101 5.25 0.33 5.93
C ALA A 101 6.32 1.30 5.38
N ARG A 102 6.60 2.39 6.11
CA ARG A 102 7.65 3.35 5.74
C ARG A 102 9.05 2.74 5.79
N HIS A 103 9.34 1.99 6.85
CA HIS A 103 10.60 1.26 7.00
C HIS A 103 10.79 0.25 5.86
N VAL A 104 9.76 -0.52 5.53
CA VAL A 104 9.77 -1.46 4.42
C VAL A 104 9.97 -0.74 3.09
N GLY A 105 9.21 0.33 2.83
CA GLY A 105 9.36 1.15 1.63
C GLY A 105 10.78 1.67 1.42
N GLN A 106 11.38 2.24 2.47
CA GLN A 106 12.77 2.72 2.44
C GLN A 106 13.75 1.57 2.18
N SER A 107 13.54 0.41 2.81
CA SER A 107 14.39 -0.77 2.61
C SER A 107 14.33 -1.31 1.19
N LEU A 108 13.13 -1.40 0.60
CA LEU A 108 12.95 -1.93 -0.74
C LEU A 108 13.57 -1.01 -1.80
N VAL A 109 13.44 0.31 -1.63
CA VAL A 109 14.07 1.29 -2.53
C VAL A 109 15.60 1.26 -2.40
N ALA A 110 16.13 1.10 -1.17
CA ALA A 110 17.58 0.93 -0.97
C ALA A 110 18.12 -0.32 -1.69
N ASP A 111 17.34 -1.40 -1.69
CA ASP A 111 17.63 -2.66 -2.42
C ASP A 111 17.26 -2.59 -3.93
N GLU A 112 17.12 -1.39 -4.50
CA GLU A 112 16.88 -1.15 -5.94
C GLU A 112 15.56 -1.78 -6.46
N PHE A 113 14.51 -1.73 -5.65
CA PHE A 113 13.14 -1.92 -6.12
C PHE A 113 12.45 -0.58 -6.37
N ASP A 114 11.93 -0.41 -7.58
CA ASP A 114 11.10 0.72 -7.96
C ASP A 114 9.71 0.55 -7.34
N MET A 115 9.46 1.27 -6.25
CA MET A 115 8.22 1.19 -5.49
C MET A 115 7.30 2.36 -5.82
N SER A 116 6.01 2.08 -5.89
CA SER A 116 4.96 3.10 -5.74
C SER A 116 4.43 3.08 -4.31
N PHE A 117 3.93 4.23 -3.83
CA PHE A 117 3.36 4.36 -2.50
C PHE A 117 1.95 4.95 -2.60
N PHE A 118 1.01 4.43 -1.81
CA PHE A 118 -0.35 4.94 -1.80
C PHE A 118 -0.91 5.10 -0.38
N GLN A 119 -1.90 5.98 -0.27
CA GLN A 119 -2.69 6.27 0.93
C GLN A 119 -4.12 6.58 0.46
N ASP A 120 -5.12 6.38 1.32
CA ASP A 120 -6.52 6.81 1.09
C ASP A 120 -7.17 6.24 -0.18
N LYS A 121 -6.62 5.15 -0.73
CA LYS A 121 -7.31 4.30 -1.69
C LYS A 121 -8.01 3.19 -0.91
N PRO A 122 -9.31 2.95 -1.13
CA PRO A 122 -9.98 1.82 -0.53
C PRO A 122 -9.45 0.51 -1.12
N LEU A 123 -9.54 -0.60 -0.40
CA LEU A 123 -9.07 -1.91 -0.87
C LEU A 123 -10.26 -2.74 -1.36
N ASP A 124 -10.07 -3.47 -2.44
CA ASP A 124 -11.09 -4.33 -3.06
C ASP A 124 -11.14 -5.73 -2.43
N HIS A 125 -11.89 -6.62 -3.06
CA HIS A 125 -12.03 -8.02 -2.68
C HIS A 125 -10.70 -8.78 -2.64
N GLY A 126 -9.68 -8.38 -3.42
CA GLY A 126 -8.36 -9.01 -3.41
C GLY A 126 -7.71 -9.01 -2.01
N CYS A 127 -8.06 -8.01 -1.19
CA CYS A 127 -7.71 -7.92 0.23
C CYS A 127 -8.87 -8.34 1.15
N PHE A 128 -10.04 -7.70 1.04
CA PHE A 128 -11.12 -7.88 2.03
C PHE A 128 -11.87 -9.20 1.94
N SER A 129 -11.86 -9.91 0.80
CA SER A 129 -12.50 -11.23 0.68
C SER A 129 -11.83 -12.26 1.60
N PRO A 130 -10.51 -12.52 1.51
CA PRO A 130 -9.86 -13.42 2.45
C PRO A 130 -9.80 -12.82 3.86
N LEU A 131 -9.55 -11.51 4.02
CA LEU A 131 -9.41 -10.92 5.34
C LEU A 131 -10.66 -11.11 6.22
N SER A 132 -11.87 -11.00 5.65
CA SER A 132 -13.13 -11.26 6.39
C SER A 132 -13.26 -12.71 6.87
N MET A 133 -12.57 -13.65 6.22
CA MET A 133 -12.50 -15.06 6.64
C MET A 133 -11.32 -15.38 7.55
N LEU A 134 -10.24 -14.59 7.50
CA LEU A 134 -9.04 -14.81 8.29
C LEU A 134 -9.20 -14.30 9.73
N CYS A 135 -9.85 -13.16 9.91
CA CYS A 135 -9.93 -12.48 11.20
C CYS A 135 -11.37 -12.12 11.58
N PRO A 136 -11.74 -12.24 12.87
CA PRO A 136 -12.91 -11.54 13.37
C PRO A 136 -12.73 -10.04 13.18
N HIS A 137 -13.82 -9.31 13.00
CA HIS A 137 -13.79 -7.85 12.74
C HIS A 137 -14.82 -7.08 13.56
N GLN A 138 -15.43 -7.75 14.55
CA GLN A 138 -16.33 -7.13 15.51
C GLN A 138 -15.72 -7.21 16.92
N PRO A 139 -15.66 -6.10 17.69
CA PRO A 139 -16.02 -4.72 17.30
C PRO A 139 -15.00 -4.02 16.39
N ALA A 140 -13.82 -4.62 16.19
CA ALA A 140 -12.76 -4.12 15.30
C ALA A 140 -11.85 -5.27 14.87
N TRP A 141 -11.01 -5.04 13.85
CA TRP A 141 -9.97 -5.99 13.43
C TRP A 141 -8.92 -6.19 14.54
N PRO A 142 -8.47 -7.42 14.82
CA PRO A 142 -7.46 -7.72 15.84
C PRO A 142 -6.03 -7.43 15.39
N VAL A 143 -5.83 -7.01 14.14
CA VAL A 143 -4.54 -6.82 13.49
C VAL A 143 -4.51 -5.49 12.75
N GLN A 144 -3.31 -4.95 12.57
CA GLN A 144 -3.06 -3.94 11.54
C GLN A 144 -2.54 -4.62 10.27
N ILE A 145 -2.64 -3.94 9.13
CA ILE A 145 -2.08 -4.43 7.86
C ILE A 145 -1.03 -3.50 7.26
N VAL A 146 -0.18 -4.07 6.41
CA VAL A 146 0.61 -3.34 5.41
C VAL A 146 0.28 -3.97 4.05
N PRO A 147 -0.56 -3.33 3.22
CA PRO A 147 -0.95 -3.89 1.94
C PRO A 147 0.10 -3.59 0.85
N LEU A 148 0.47 -4.61 0.10
CA LEU A 148 1.27 -4.52 -1.13
C LEU A 148 0.39 -4.95 -2.30
N GLN A 149 -0.06 -3.98 -3.09
CA GLN A 149 -0.72 -4.23 -4.36
C GLN A 149 0.34 -4.58 -5.42
N VAL A 150 0.08 -5.63 -6.21
CA VAL A 150 0.94 -6.09 -7.29
C VAL A 150 0.20 -5.97 -8.62
N GLY A 151 0.78 -5.23 -9.56
CA GLY A 151 0.23 -5.05 -10.90
C GLY A 151 0.43 -6.31 -11.76
N VAL A 152 -0.52 -7.25 -11.69
CA VAL A 152 -0.47 -8.54 -12.42
C VAL A 152 -1.46 -8.64 -13.58
N LEU A 153 -2.27 -7.60 -13.83
CA LEU A 153 -3.33 -7.63 -14.86
C LEU A 153 -2.95 -6.95 -16.18
N GLN A 154 -2.10 -5.91 -16.15
CA GLN A 154 -1.67 -5.18 -17.35
C GLN A 154 -0.22 -5.55 -17.71
N PHE A 155 -0.04 -6.24 -18.84
CA PHE A 155 1.28 -6.67 -19.31
C PHE A 155 2.07 -5.52 -19.95
N PRO A 156 3.41 -5.48 -19.78
CA PRO A 156 4.26 -6.45 -19.07
C PRO A 156 4.18 -6.33 -17.54
N VAL A 157 4.04 -7.47 -16.86
CA VAL A 157 4.00 -7.58 -15.40
C VAL A 157 5.36 -8.02 -14.85
N PRO A 158 5.63 -7.91 -13.52
CA PRO A 158 6.84 -8.46 -12.93
C PRO A 158 7.00 -9.95 -13.22
N SER A 159 8.25 -10.38 -13.46
CA SER A 159 8.55 -11.81 -13.58
C SER A 159 8.44 -12.52 -12.22
N ALA A 160 8.16 -13.82 -12.25
CA ALA A 160 8.21 -14.70 -11.07
C ALA A 160 9.54 -14.55 -10.29
N ARG A 161 10.66 -14.41 -11.01
CA ARG A 161 11.98 -14.12 -10.43
C ARG A 161 12.03 -12.80 -9.67
N ARG A 162 11.45 -11.72 -10.22
CA ARG A 162 11.43 -10.40 -9.58
C ARG A 162 10.55 -10.43 -8.33
N CYS A 163 9.41 -11.13 -8.37
CA CYS A 163 8.56 -11.36 -7.21
C CYS A 163 9.29 -12.13 -6.10
N TYR A 164 10.02 -13.20 -6.43
CA TYR A 164 10.79 -13.96 -5.44
C TYR A 164 11.92 -13.11 -4.80
N LYS A 165 12.65 -12.33 -5.61
CA LYS A 165 13.66 -11.38 -5.10
C LYS A 165 13.06 -10.29 -4.23
N LEU A 166 11.86 -9.79 -4.56
CA LEU A 166 11.15 -8.82 -3.73
C LEU A 166 10.85 -9.42 -2.36
N GLY A 167 10.41 -10.68 -2.30
CA GLY A 167 10.23 -11.42 -1.06
C GLY A 167 11.51 -11.47 -0.21
N GLN A 168 12.64 -11.78 -0.82
CA GLN A 168 13.94 -11.82 -0.12
C GLN A 168 14.35 -10.45 0.44
N ALA A 169 14.06 -9.36 -0.28
CA ALA A 169 14.27 -8.00 0.21
C ALA A 169 13.28 -7.64 1.33
N LEU A 170 12.02 -8.03 1.19
CA LEU A 170 10.97 -7.86 2.20
C LEU A 170 11.34 -8.55 3.52
N ARG A 171 11.97 -9.73 3.48
CA ARG A 171 12.50 -10.40 4.68
C ARG A 171 13.46 -9.50 5.46
N ARG A 172 14.49 -8.99 4.79
CA ARG A 172 15.49 -8.08 5.40
C ARG A 172 14.83 -6.80 5.90
N ALA A 173 13.86 -6.29 5.15
CA ALA A 173 13.11 -5.10 5.52
C ALA A 173 12.35 -5.29 6.84
N ILE A 174 11.56 -6.36 6.96
CA ILE A 174 10.81 -6.66 8.19
C ILE A 174 11.76 -6.96 9.35
N GLU A 175 12.74 -7.86 9.18
CA GLU A 175 13.63 -8.28 10.27
C GLU A 175 14.56 -7.16 10.77
N SER A 176 14.75 -6.12 9.96
CA SER A 176 15.48 -4.91 10.36
C SER A 176 14.59 -3.84 11.02
N TYR A 177 13.28 -4.03 11.14
CA TYR A 177 12.41 -3.08 11.87
C TYR A 177 12.71 -3.14 13.38
N PRO A 178 12.87 -1.99 14.08
CA PRO A 178 13.41 -1.97 15.44
C PRO A 178 12.48 -2.53 16.51
N GLU A 179 11.17 -2.30 16.40
CA GLU A 179 10.20 -2.74 17.41
C GLU A 179 10.03 -4.25 17.40
N ASP A 180 9.63 -4.84 18.52
CA ASP A 180 9.39 -6.27 18.66
C ASP A 180 7.96 -6.62 18.22
N LEU A 181 7.77 -6.80 16.90
CA LEU A 181 6.50 -7.15 16.29
C LEU A 181 6.51 -8.58 15.74
N LYS A 182 5.39 -9.28 15.88
CA LYS A 182 5.12 -10.52 15.16
C LYS A 182 4.42 -10.19 13.86
N VAL A 183 5.09 -10.44 12.74
CA VAL A 183 4.57 -10.19 11.40
C VAL A 183 4.24 -11.53 10.73
N ALA A 184 3.01 -11.67 10.25
CA ALA A 184 2.64 -12.76 9.34
C ALA A 184 2.51 -12.21 7.92
N VAL A 185 3.11 -12.91 6.94
CA VAL A 185 3.00 -12.53 5.53
C VAL A 185 1.81 -13.26 4.93
N VAL A 186 0.91 -12.54 4.26
CA VAL A 186 -0.27 -13.11 3.60
C VAL A 186 -0.11 -12.88 2.11
N ALA A 187 -0.12 -13.94 1.31
CA ALA A 187 -0.26 -13.82 -0.15
C ALA A 187 -1.64 -14.29 -0.58
N THR A 188 -2.31 -13.46 -1.36
CA THR A 188 -3.65 -13.76 -1.87
C THR A 188 -3.64 -14.14 -3.36
N GLY A 189 -4.78 -14.57 -3.89
CA GLY A 189 -4.96 -14.95 -5.29
C GLY A 189 -4.68 -16.42 -5.58
N GLY A 190 -4.90 -16.83 -6.82
CA GLY A 190 -4.79 -18.19 -7.31
C GLY A 190 -5.96 -19.10 -6.89
N LEU A 191 -5.86 -20.41 -7.11
CA LEU A 191 -4.85 -21.08 -7.93
C LEU A 191 -5.30 -21.10 -9.39
N SER A 192 -5.46 -22.27 -10.02
CA SER A 192 -5.88 -22.30 -11.41
C SER A 192 -7.28 -21.70 -11.61
N HIS A 193 -7.36 -20.75 -12.52
CA HIS A 193 -8.60 -20.16 -13.03
C HIS A 193 -8.35 -19.32 -14.29
N GLN A 194 -9.38 -19.21 -15.11
CA GLN A 194 -9.45 -18.20 -16.17
C GLN A 194 -10.87 -17.66 -16.25
N VAL A 195 -11.01 -16.34 -16.28
CA VAL A 195 -12.31 -15.65 -16.18
C VAL A 195 -12.67 -14.80 -17.40
N HIS A 196 -11.83 -14.80 -18.44
CA HIS A 196 -12.11 -14.11 -19.70
C HIS A 196 -11.96 -15.02 -20.93
N GLY A 197 -12.63 -14.63 -22.02
CA GLY A 197 -12.55 -15.28 -23.33
C GLY A 197 -13.18 -16.67 -23.38
N GLU A 198 -13.05 -17.35 -24.53
CA GLU A 198 -13.61 -18.68 -24.77
C GLU A 198 -12.98 -19.78 -23.91
N ARG A 199 -11.87 -19.50 -23.23
CA ARG A 199 -11.20 -20.40 -22.27
C ARG A 199 -11.61 -20.14 -20.82
N ALA A 200 -12.57 -19.24 -20.58
CA ALA A 200 -13.12 -19.03 -19.24
C ALA A 200 -13.68 -20.34 -18.65
N GLY A 201 -13.41 -20.60 -17.38
CA GLY A 201 -13.74 -21.85 -16.69
C GLY A 201 -12.64 -22.92 -16.77
N PHE A 202 -11.46 -22.57 -17.30
CA PHE A 202 -10.29 -23.45 -17.23
C PHE A 202 -9.79 -23.61 -15.79
N ASN A 203 -9.55 -24.86 -15.38
CA ASN A 203 -8.87 -25.22 -14.14
C ASN A 203 -7.91 -26.39 -14.40
N ASN A 204 -6.93 -26.56 -13.51
CA ASN A 204 -5.97 -27.64 -13.56
C ASN A 204 -5.56 -28.06 -12.13
N PRO A 205 -6.38 -28.87 -11.43
CA PRO A 205 -6.08 -29.30 -10.05
C PRO A 205 -4.76 -30.06 -9.91
N ALA A 206 -4.30 -30.75 -10.96
CA ALA A 206 -3.01 -31.45 -10.95
C ALA A 206 -1.83 -30.46 -10.97
N TRP A 207 -1.97 -29.34 -11.66
CA TRP A 207 -1.00 -28.24 -11.58
C TRP A 207 -1.09 -27.56 -10.22
N ASP A 208 -2.29 -27.30 -9.70
CA ASP A 208 -2.47 -26.63 -8.41
C ASP A 208 -1.78 -27.40 -7.27
N GLN A 209 -1.97 -28.71 -7.20
CA GLN A 209 -1.27 -29.56 -6.24
C GLN A 209 0.26 -29.49 -6.43
N ARG A 210 0.74 -29.55 -7.69
CA ARG A 210 2.17 -29.44 -7.98
C ARG A 210 2.74 -28.08 -7.61
N PHE A 211 1.99 -27.00 -7.83
CA PHE A 211 2.38 -25.66 -7.45
C PHE A 211 2.51 -25.54 -5.93
N LEU A 212 1.55 -26.08 -5.17
CA LEU A 212 1.59 -26.11 -3.70
C LEU A 212 2.78 -26.92 -3.15
N ASP A 213 3.16 -28.01 -3.81
CA ASP A 213 4.35 -28.79 -3.47
C ASP A 213 5.64 -28.02 -3.80
N LEU A 214 5.70 -27.40 -4.99
CA LEU A 214 6.87 -26.64 -5.44
C LEU A 214 7.09 -25.35 -4.64
N ILE A 215 6.04 -24.60 -4.29
CA ILE A 215 6.21 -23.35 -3.51
C ILE A 215 6.77 -23.64 -2.12
N GLU A 216 6.46 -24.81 -1.56
CA GLU A 216 7.05 -25.29 -0.31
C GLU A 216 8.51 -25.71 -0.50
N GLN A 217 8.77 -26.64 -1.42
CA GLN A 217 10.00 -27.42 -1.49
C GLN A 217 11.04 -26.89 -2.47
N ASP A 218 10.61 -26.28 -3.58
CA ASP A 218 11.48 -25.84 -4.68
C ASP A 218 10.95 -24.52 -5.32
N PRO A 219 10.89 -23.42 -4.54
CA PRO A 219 10.40 -22.13 -5.05
C PRO A 219 11.31 -21.54 -6.12
N GLU A 220 12.57 -21.96 -6.20
CA GLU A 220 13.53 -21.56 -7.22
C GLU A 220 13.10 -22.00 -8.62
N ARG A 221 12.54 -23.21 -8.74
CA ARG A 221 11.96 -23.70 -10.00
C ARG A 221 10.79 -22.84 -10.46
N LEU A 222 9.88 -22.48 -9.56
CA LEU A 222 8.76 -21.57 -9.87
C LEU A 222 9.27 -20.18 -10.27
N ALA A 223 10.30 -19.66 -9.59
CA ALA A 223 10.93 -18.39 -9.92
C ALA A 223 11.67 -18.40 -11.29
N GLY A 224 11.88 -19.58 -11.90
CA GLY A 224 12.41 -19.73 -13.26
C GLY A 224 11.36 -19.79 -14.36
N MET A 225 10.08 -19.93 -14.01
CA MET A 225 8.99 -20.04 -14.99
C MET A 225 8.59 -18.67 -15.57
N THR A 226 8.11 -18.70 -16.81
CA THR A 226 7.57 -17.56 -17.54
C THR A 226 6.07 -17.39 -17.28
N GLN A 227 5.54 -16.19 -17.52
CA GLN A 227 4.09 -15.94 -17.43
C GLN A 227 3.27 -16.81 -18.38
N ALA A 228 3.81 -17.11 -19.57
CA ALA A 228 3.14 -18.00 -20.51
C ALA A 228 3.04 -19.44 -19.98
N GLU A 229 4.06 -19.95 -19.29
CA GLU A 229 4.02 -21.29 -18.67
C GLU A 229 3.01 -21.33 -17.51
N PHE A 230 3.00 -20.31 -16.65
CA PHE A 230 1.98 -20.18 -15.60
C PHE A 230 0.57 -20.11 -16.20
N ALA A 231 0.34 -19.29 -17.21
CA ALA A 231 -0.97 -19.14 -17.86
C ALA A 231 -1.43 -20.42 -18.59
N THR A 232 -0.48 -21.15 -19.18
CA THR A 232 -0.76 -22.44 -19.83
C THR A 232 -1.23 -23.46 -18.81
N LEU A 233 -0.52 -23.58 -17.69
CA LEU A 233 -0.77 -24.58 -16.66
C LEU A 233 -1.95 -24.21 -15.74
N GLY A 234 -2.12 -22.94 -15.41
CA GLY A 234 -3.07 -22.45 -14.41
C GLY A 234 -4.18 -21.53 -14.92
N GLY A 235 -4.22 -21.19 -16.21
CA GLY A 235 -5.14 -20.16 -16.72
C GLY A 235 -4.55 -18.75 -16.59
N LEU A 236 -5.02 -17.79 -17.40
CA LEU A 236 -4.34 -16.48 -17.50
C LEU A 236 -4.37 -15.72 -16.17
N GLU A 237 -5.54 -15.59 -15.54
CA GLU A 237 -5.64 -14.95 -14.22
C GLU A 237 -5.01 -15.83 -13.13
N GLY A 238 -5.06 -17.15 -13.26
CA GLY A 238 -4.32 -18.08 -12.39
C GLY A 238 -2.80 -17.88 -12.39
N ALA A 239 -2.22 -17.15 -13.36
CA ALA A 239 -0.81 -16.77 -13.34
C ALA A 239 -0.45 -15.73 -12.26
N GLU A 240 -1.43 -15.14 -11.59
CA GLU A 240 -1.21 -14.22 -10.46
C GLU A 240 -0.51 -14.88 -9.26
N VAL A 241 -0.44 -16.21 -9.22
CA VAL A 241 0.30 -16.98 -8.20
C VAL A 241 1.80 -16.62 -8.10
N ILE A 242 2.35 -15.85 -9.04
CA ILE A 242 3.66 -15.20 -8.85
C ILE A 242 3.71 -14.30 -7.60
N MET A 243 2.58 -13.81 -7.10
CA MET A 243 2.50 -13.08 -5.82
C MET A 243 2.85 -13.98 -4.63
N TRP A 244 2.52 -15.28 -4.70
CA TRP A 244 2.87 -16.23 -3.64
C TRP A 244 4.39 -16.42 -3.55
N LEU A 245 5.14 -16.15 -4.61
CA LEU A 245 6.61 -16.13 -4.57
C LEU A 245 7.16 -14.95 -3.77
N ILE A 246 6.46 -13.81 -3.69
CA ILE A 246 6.85 -12.71 -2.79
C ILE A 246 6.75 -13.19 -1.35
N MET A 247 5.64 -13.82 -0.97
CA MET A 247 5.47 -14.42 0.35
C MET A 247 6.54 -15.47 0.62
N ARG A 248 6.75 -16.42 -0.30
CA ARG A 248 7.69 -17.51 -0.10
C ARG A 248 9.14 -17.04 0.00
N GLY A 249 9.51 -15.98 -0.74
CA GLY A 249 10.82 -15.35 -0.65
C GLY A 249 11.05 -14.60 0.66
N ALA A 250 9.99 -14.17 1.35
CA ALA A 250 10.09 -13.52 2.66
C ALA A 250 10.37 -14.50 3.82
N LEU A 251 10.02 -15.78 3.63
CA LEU A 251 10.31 -16.83 4.59
C LEU A 251 11.75 -17.31 4.49
N SER A 252 12.23 -17.99 5.53
CA SER A 252 13.51 -18.69 5.47
C SER A 252 13.46 -19.85 4.46
N SER A 253 14.62 -20.40 4.11
CA SER A 253 14.70 -21.56 3.20
C SER A 253 13.91 -22.76 3.74
N ASN A 254 13.87 -22.92 5.07
CA ASN A 254 13.17 -24.00 5.76
C ASN A 254 11.83 -23.50 6.29
N VAL A 255 10.75 -24.12 5.83
CA VAL A 255 9.39 -23.86 6.31
C VAL A 255 8.74 -25.15 6.73
N ARG A 256 7.82 -25.08 7.67
CA ARG A 256 6.95 -26.20 8.02
C ARG A 256 5.54 -25.89 7.57
N LYS A 257 5.03 -26.65 6.59
CA LYS A 257 3.61 -26.59 6.22
C LYS A 257 2.78 -27.23 7.32
N VAL A 258 1.97 -26.44 8.02
CA VAL A 258 1.12 -26.91 9.12
C VAL A 258 -0.35 -27.06 8.72
N HIS A 259 -0.72 -26.50 7.57
CA HIS A 259 -2.05 -26.62 6.99
C HIS A 259 -1.96 -26.52 5.47
N GLN A 260 -2.79 -27.28 4.78
CA GLN A 260 -3.07 -27.13 3.36
C GLN A 260 -4.50 -27.64 3.10
N SER A 261 -5.27 -26.86 2.33
CA SER A 261 -6.56 -27.28 1.82
C SER A 261 -6.72 -26.84 0.37
N TYR A 262 -7.59 -27.54 -0.37
CA TYR A 262 -7.94 -27.22 -1.74
C TYR A 262 -9.40 -27.59 -1.98
N TYR A 263 -10.15 -26.68 -2.61
CA TYR A 263 -11.54 -26.91 -2.99
C TYR A 263 -11.88 -26.13 -4.27
N LEU A 264 -12.55 -26.77 -5.22
CA LEU A 264 -12.94 -26.17 -6.50
C LEU A 264 -14.47 -26.24 -6.66
N PRO A 265 -15.23 -25.29 -6.07
CA PRO A 265 -16.70 -25.30 -6.19
C PRO A 265 -17.21 -24.72 -7.51
N SER A 266 -16.44 -23.84 -8.14
CA SER A 266 -16.86 -23.06 -9.31
C SER A 266 -15.64 -22.71 -10.18
N MET A 267 -15.38 -21.43 -10.45
CA MET A 267 -14.38 -20.96 -11.43
C MET A 267 -12.93 -21.04 -10.95
N THR A 268 -12.69 -21.04 -9.64
CA THR A 268 -11.35 -20.89 -9.07
C THR A 268 -11.00 -22.02 -8.12
N GLY A 269 -9.79 -22.59 -8.26
CA GLY A 269 -9.23 -23.51 -7.27
C GLY A 269 -8.93 -22.76 -5.98
N ILE A 270 -9.83 -22.84 -5.00
CA ILE A 270 -9.71 -22.20 -3.70
C ILE A 270 -8.73 -23.00 -2.85
N ALA A 271 -7.57 -22.42 -2.55
CA ALA A 271 -6.58 -23.03 -1.67
C ALA A 271 -6.35 -22.19 -0.43
N THR A 272 -6.02 -22.85 0.68
CA THR A 272 -5.41 -22.21 1.85
C THR A 272 -4.20 -23.03 2.28
N ALA A 273 -3.13 -22.35 2.69
CA ALA A 273 -1.94 -23.00 3.24
C ALA A 273 -1.30 -22.14 4.33
N ILE A 274 -0.67 -22.79 5.30
CA ILE A 274 0.08 -22.12 6.38
C ILE A 274 1.50 -22.68 6.40
N TYR A 275 2.47 -21.78 6.31
CA TYR A 275 3.89 -22.09 6.38
C TYR A 275 4.49 -21.41 7.61
N GLU A 276 4.88 -22.21 8.61
CA GLU A 276 5.62 -21.69 9.75
C GLU A 276 7.08 -21.48 9.39
N ASN A 277 7.61 -20.30 9.71
CA ASN A 277 8.97 -19.93 9.39
C ASN A 277 9.95 -20.64 10.34
N GLN A 278 10.86 -21.48 9.81
CA GLN A 278 11.85 -22.21 10.61
C GLN A 278 13.25 -21.59 10.46
N ALA A 279 13.37 -20.30 10.76
CA ALA A 279 14.67 -19.64 10.80
C ALA A 279 15.53 -20.27 11.90
N SER A 280 16.63 -20.95 11.50
CA SER A 280 17.50 -21.72 12.39
C SER A 280 18.36 -20.87 13.34
N SER A 281 18.48 -19.57 13.07
CA SER A 281 19.14 -18.58 13.92
C SER A 281 18.67 -17.17 13.55
N GLY A 282 18.70 -16.24 14.51
CA GLY A 282 18.50 -14.82 14.21
C GLY A 282 19.58 -14.27 13.27
N PRO A 283 19.45 -13.00 12.83
CA PRO A 283 20.43 -12.35 11.96
C PRO A 283 21.85 -12.45 12.53
N VAL A 284 22.85 -12.54 11.65
CA VAL A 284 24.26 -12.55 12.08
C VAL A 284 24.60 -11.22 12.75
N ALA A 285 25.51 -11.22 13.72
CA ALA A 285 25.94 -9.99 14.40
C ALA A 285 26.31 -8.87 13.40
N GLY A 286 25.70 -7.70 13.56
CA GLY A 286 25.92 -6.54 12.70
C GLY A 286 25.15 -6.55 11.36
N GLU A 287 24.43 -7.62 11.02
CA GLU A 287 23.67 -7.72 9.76
C GLU A 287 22.57 -6.66 9.67
N VAL A 288 21.77 -6.54 10.73
CA VAL A 288 20.70 -5.56 10.80
C VAL A 288 21.25 -4.13 10.82
N GLU A 289 22.33 -3.88 11.55
CA GLU A 289 22.98 -2.56 11.60
C GLU A 289 23.53 -2.16 10.23
N ARG A 290 24.18 -3.08 9.50
CA ARG A 290 24.65 -2.84 8.13
C ARG A 290 23.49 -2.53 7.20
N HIS A 291 22.38 -3.27 7.31
CA HIS A 291 21.20 -3.04 6.49
C HIS A 291 20.55 -1.68 6.78
N ARG A 292 20.36 -1.32 8.05
CA ARG A 292 19.84 0.01 8.43
C ARG A 292 20.76 1.14 7.98
N ALA A 293 22.08 0.96 8.03
CA ALA A 293 23.03 1.93 7.50
C ALA A 293 22.91 2.06 5.96
N HIS A 294 22.71 0.96 5.25
CA HIS A 294 22.43 0.97 3.82
C HIS A 294 21.14 1.73 3.49
N MET A 295 20.05 1.47 4.23
CA MET A 295 18.78 2.19 4.09
C MET A 295 18.91 3.71 4.29
N ALA A 296 19.76 4.12 5.24
CA ALA A 296 19.95 5.52 5.59
C ALA A 296 20.94 6.26 4.66
N LYS A 297 21.68 5.53 3.81
CA LYS A 297 22.83 6.05 3.06
C LYS A 297 22.50 7.29 2.22
N GLU A 298 21.40 7.28 1.48
CA GLU A 298 21.05 8.36 0.53
C GLU A 298 20.73 9.69 1.20
N LEU A 299 20.20 9.67 2.43
CA LEU A 299 19.89 10.88 3.20
C LEU A 299 20.89 11.15 4.32
N ALA A 300 21.99 10.39 4.38
CA ALA A 300 23.03 10.57 5.38
C ALA A 300 23.62 12.00 5.27
N GLY A 301 23.61 12.74 6.38
CA GLY A 301 24.08 14.13 6.43
C GLY A 301 23.06 15.19 6.02
N ALA A 302 21.93 14.82 5.41
CA ALA A 302 20.89 15.78 4.99
C ALA A 302 20.29 16.57 6.18
N GLY A 303 20.29 15.99 7.39
CA GLY A 303 19.85 16.66 8.61
C GLY A 303 20.73 17.85 9.05
N GLY A 304 21.92 18.03 8.47
CA GLY A 304 22.76 19.19 8.71
C GLY A 304 22.34 20.45 7.93
N LEU A 305 21.41 20.33 6.97
CA LEU A 305 20.91 21.45 6.19
C LEU A 305 19.93 22.28 7.03
N THR A 306 20.25 23.56 7.24
CA THR A 306 19.34 24.48 7.93
C THR A 306 18.14 24.84 7.04
N GLY A 307 16.97 25.02 7.64
CA GLY A 307 15.74 25.41 6.94
C GLY A 307 15.26 24.41 5.87
N THR A 308 15.70 23.15 5.94
CA THR A 308 15.39 22.11 4.94
C THR A 308 14.59 20.98 5.58
N TYR A 309 13.54 20.55 4.88
CA TYR A 309 12.59 19.56 5.38
C TYR A 309 12.32 18.51 4.30
N PRO A 310 13.14 17.44 4.21
CA PRO A 310 12.92 16.37 3.23
C PRO A 310 11.51 15.82 3.33
N PHE A 311 10.79 15.71 2.21
CA PHE A 311 9.44 15.16 2.18
C PHE A 311 9.50 13.63 2.14
N ASP A 312 9.85 13.04 3.28
CA ASP A 312 9.86 11.60 3.47
C ASP A 312 8.44 11.02 3.65
N LEU A 313 8.34 9.70 3.69
CA LEU A 313 7.05 9.04 3.89
C LEU A 313 6.43 9.33 5.26
N ALA A 314 7.23 9.68 6.28
CA ALA A 314 6.71 10.05 7.61
C ALA A 314 5.92 11.36 7.54
N ARG A 315 6.49 12.37 6.89
CA ARG A 315 5.85 13.66 6.62
C ARG A 315 4.66 13.51 5.67
N SER A 316 4.80 12.66 4.64
CA SER A 316 3.72 12.37 3.70
C SER A 316 2.48 11.80 4.40
N VAL A 317 2.65 10.86 5.35
CA VAL A 317 1.54 10.31 6.16
C VAL A 317 0.99 11.36 7.11
N LYS A 318 1.85 12.01 7.91
CA LYS A 318 1.44 13.01 8.91
C LYS A 318 0.56 14.11 8.30
N ALA A 319 0.96 14.64 7.15
CA ALA A 319 0.31 15.78 6.51
C ALA A 319 -0.58 15.37 5.34
N TYR A 320 -0.95 14.09 5.21
CA TYR A 320 -1.70 13.59 4.05
C TYR A 320 -3.02 14.35 3.85
N ARG A 321 -3.81 14.49 4.92
CA ARG A 321 -5.12 15.16 4.90
C ARG A 321 -5.02 16.59 4.37
N LEU A 322 -4.08 17.38 4.89
CA LEU A 322 -3.87 18.75 4.44
C LEU A 322 -3.31 18.85 3.02
N ASN A 323 -2.34 18.00 2.65
CA ASN A 323 -1.85 17.94 1.27
C ASN A 323 -2.95 17.53 0.28
N ARG A 324 -3.84 16.61 0.66
CA ARG A 324 -5.01 16.19 -0.14
C ARG A 324 -5.99 17.35 -0.33
N PHE A 325 -6.32 18.07 0.74
CA PHE A 325 -7.17 19.27 0.65
C PHE A 325 -6.59 20.31 -0.33
N LEU A 326 -5.31 20.64 -0.20
CA LEU A 326 -4.66 21.61 -1.09
C LEU A 326 -4.53 21.09 -2.53
N HIS A 327 -4.33 19.79 -2.73
CA HIS A 327 -4.34 19.18 -4.05
C HIS A 327 -5.70 19.33 -4.74
N GLN A 328 -6.81 19.21 -4.02
CA GLN A 328 -8.16 19.34 -4.60
C GLN A 328 -8.42 20.72 -5.21
N LEU A 329 -7.63 21.74 -4.88
CA LEU A 329 -7.75 23.07 -5.49
C LEU A 329 -7.44 23.10 -7.00
N ILE A 330 -6.85 22.04 -7.56
CA ILE A 330 -6.75 21.90 -9.03
C ILE A 330 -8.13 21.76 -9.68
N VAL A 331 -9.12 21.25 -8.94
CA VAL A 331 -10.49 21.07 -9.43
C VAL A 331 -11.25 22.41 -9.35
N PRO A 332 -11.81 22.93 -10.47
CA PRO A 332 -12.48 24.24 -10.50
C PRO A 332 -13.56 24.45 -9.45
N ALA A 333 -14.47 23.49 -9.30
CA ALA A 333 -15.55 23.58 -8.33
C ALA A 333 -15.01 23.65 -6.89
N GLN A 334 -13.95 22.89 -6.57
CA GLN A 334 -13.38 22.85 -5.23
C GLN A 334 -12.67 24.15 -4.86
N ARG A 335 -11.86 24.72 -5.77
CA ARG A 335 -11.23 26.02 -5.50
C ARG A 335 -12.26 27.16 -5.44
N GLN A 336 -13.33 27.10 -6.23
CA GLN A 336 -14.42 28.08 -6.16
C GLN A 336 -15.17 27.99 -4.82
N ALA A 337 -15.49 26.77 -4.37
CA ALA A 337 -16.11 26.54 -3.06
C ALA A 337 -15.21 27.04 -1.92
N PHE A 338 -13.91 26.73 -1.96
CA PHE A 338 -12.93 27.22 -0.98
C PHE A 338 -12.86 28.76 -0.94
N LEU A 339 -12.85 29.44 -2.10
CA LEU A 339 -12.82 30.90 -2.14
C LEU A 339 -14.13 31.56 -1.67
N ALA A 340 -15.27 30.87 -1.83
CA ALA A 340 -16.57 31.37 -1.43
C ALA A 340 -16.83 31.18 0.08
N ASP A 341 -16.49 30.00 0.61
CA ASP A 341 -16.65 29.64 2.01
C ASP A 341 -15.50 28.69 2.47
N PRO A 342 -14.39 29.26 2.96
CA PRO A 342 -13.26 28.46 3.43
C PRO A 342 -13.61 27.51 4.58
N GLU A 343 -14.50 27.91 5.49
CA GLU A 343 -14.82 27.11 6.68
C GLU A 343 -15.63 25.86 6.32
N ALA A 344 -16.59 25.99 5.41
CA ALA A 344 -17.32 24.84 4.88
C ALA A 344 -16.37 23.88 4.13
N ALA A 345 -15.42 24.41 3.36
CA ALA A 345 -14.43 23.59 2.66
C ALA A 345 -13.50 22.86 3.64
N PHE A 346 -13.09 23.52 4.74
CA PHE A 346 -12.29 22.90 5.80
C PHE A 346 -13.05 21.80 6.54
N GLU A 347 -14.33 22.01 6.82
CA GLU A 347 -15.20 21.02 7.47
C GLU A 347 -15.39 19.80 6.57
N GLN A 348 -15.71 20.01 5.29
CA GLN A 348 -15.87 18.92 4.32
C GLN A 348 -14.59 18.08 4.17
N ALA A 349 -13.42 18.73 4.20
CA ALA A 349 -12.12 18.06 4.14
C ALA A 349 -11.67 17.46 5.49
N GLN A 350 -12.46 17.67 6.55
CA GLN A 350 -12.20 17.21 7.92
C GLN A 350 -10.87 17.70 8.49
N LEU A 351 -10.42 18.90 8.10
CA LEU A 351 -9.18 19.47 8.61
C LEU A 351 -9.25 19.68 10.12
N THR A 352 -8.13 19.43 10.82
CA THR A 352 -7.98 19.72 12.25
C THR A 352 -7.95 21.23 12.50
N ALA A 353 -8.18 21.66 13.73
CA ALA A 353 -8.11 23.08 14.09
C ALA A 353 -6.76 23.72 13.74
N GLU A 354 -5.65 23.00 13.95
CA GLU A 354 -4.30 23.45 13.59
C GLU A 354 -4.14 23.60 12.07
N GLU A 355 -4.56 22.61 11.28
CA GLU A 355 -4.48 22.67 9.82
C GLU A 355 -5.31 23.82 9.25
N ARG A 356 -6.51 24.05 9.79
CA ARG A 356 -7.36 25.19 9.42
C ARG A 356 -6.67 26.51 9.70
N GLU A 357 -6.06 26.65 10.88
CA GLU A 357 -5.38 27.89 11.26
C GLU A 357 -4.18 28.19 10.36
N LEU A 358 -3.37 27.17 10.05
CA LEU A 358 -2.24 27.30 9.13
C LEU A 358 -2.66 27.81 7.74
N VAL A 359 -3.77 27.29 7.20
CA VAL A 359 -4.30 27.75 5.90
C VAL A 359 -4.93 29.14 6.01
N ARG A 360 -5.71 29.40 7.06
CA ARG A 360 -6.42 30.68 7.30
C ARG A 360 -5.45 31.85 7.42
N GLN A 361 -4.37 31.67 8.20
CA GLN A 361 -3.34 32.68 8.36
C GLN A 361 -2.39 32.80 7.15
N ARG A 362 -2.49 31.87 6.19
CA ARG A 362 -1.48 31.69 5.14
C ARG A 362 -0.08 31.60 5.74
N ASP A 363 0.08 30.81 6.82
CA ASP A 363 1.38 30.59 7.46
C ASP A 363 2.24 29.66 6.60
N TRP A 364 2.83 30.23 5.54
CA TRP A 364 3.60 29.48 4.54
C TRP A 364 4.76 28.69 5.15
N ARG A 365 5.42 29.26 6.16
CA ARG A 365 6.52 28.57 6.86
C ARG A 365 5.98 27.48 7.78
N GLY A 366 4.93 27.78 8.55
CA GLY A 366 4.25 26.82 9.40
C GLY A 366 3.74 25.62 8.61
N LEU A 367 3.20 25.82 7.41
CA LEU A 367 2.75 24.73 6.53
C LEU A 367 3.91 23.80 6.11
N ILE A 368 5.09 24.34 5.78
CA ILE A 368 6.30 23.52 5.52
C ILE A 368 6.75 22.77 6.78
N HIS A 369 6.76 23.45 7.93
CA HIS A 369 7.11 22.82 9.20
C HIS A 369 6.15 21.67 9.56
N TYR A 370 4.85 21.88 9.31
CA TYR A 370 3.80 20.90 9.54
C TYR A 370 4.02 19.64 8.70
N GLY A 371 4.38 19.80 7.43
CA GLY A 371 4.66 18.71 6.50
C GLY A 371 4.00 18.86 5.13
N VAL A 372 3.44 20.02 4.80
CA VAL A 372 2.91 20.29 3.46
C VAL A 372 4.07 20.37 2.47
N ILE A 373 3.97 19.66 1.34
CA ILE A 373 4.98 19.79 0.28
C ILE A 373 4.81 21.13 -0.43
N PHE A 374 5.92 21.80 -0.76
CA PHE A 374 5.90 23.15 -1.35
C PHE A 374 4.95 23.29 -2.56
N PHE A 375 4.88 22.27 -3.41
CA PHE A 375 4.03 22.30 -4.61
C PHE A 375 2.52 22.38 -4.31
N MET A 376 2.09 22.11 -3.08
CA MET A 376 0.72 22.38 -2.63
C MET A 376 0.55 23.84 -2.19
N LEU A 377 1.59 24.44 -1.60
CA LEU A 377 1.62 25.88 -1.29
C LEU A 377 1.62 26.73 -2.56
N GLU A 378 2.35 26.29 -3.58
CA GLU A 378 2.35 26.93 -4.90
C GLU A 378 0.95 26.95 -5.53
N LYS A 379 0.17 25.86 -5.39
CA LYS A 379 -1.23 25.79 -5.83
C LYS A 379 -2.13 26.72 -5.01
N LEU A 380 -2.00 26.68 -3.68
CA LEU A 380 -2.75 27.57 -2.81
C LEU A 380 -2.47 29.04 -3.16
N GLY A 381 -1.19 29.40 -3.33
CA GLY A 381 -0.76 30.73 -3.75
C GLY A 381 -1.42 31.17 -5.05
N ALA A 382 -1.41 30.32 -6.08
CA ALA A 382 -2.10 30.60 -7.34
C ALA A 382 -3.62 30.83 -7.15
N VAL A 383 -4.27 30.06 -6.27
CA VAL A 383 -5.71 30.17 -5.99
C VAL A 383 -6.07 31.45 -5.24
N VAL A 384 -5.27 31.85 -4.25
CA VAL A 384 -5.50 33.07 -3.46
C VAL A 384 -4.83 34.32 -4.05
N GLY A 385 -4.23 34.21 -5.24
CA GLY A 385 -3.59 35.34 -5.92
C GLY A 385 -2.28 35.81 -5.29
N VAL A 386 -1.54 34.92 -4.61
CA VAL A 386 -0.24 35.18 -3.99
C VAL A 386 0.87 34.57 -4.86
N SER A 387 1.81 35.41 -5.33
CA SER A 387 2.97 34.97 -6.12
C SER A 387 3.92 34.04 -5.34
N ASN A 388 4.68 33.22 -6.06
CA ASN A 388 5.72 32.37 -5.47
C ASN A 388 6.75 33.18 -4.67
N LEU A 389 7.10 34.39 -5.12
CA LEU A 389 8.07 35.24 -4.43
C LEU A 389 7.58 35.70 -3.06
N HIS A 390 6.27 35.93 -2.90
CA HIS A 390 5.70 36.23 -1.58
C HIS A 390 5.85 35.04 -0.63
N ILE A 391 5.59 33.83 -1.13
CA ILE A 391 5.72 32.60 -0.36
C ILE A 391 7.19 32.39 0.05
N TYR A 392 8.14 32.58 -0.88
CA TYR A 392 9.58 32.48 -0.57
C TYR A 392 10.03 33.51 0.47
N ALA A 393 9.61 34.77 0.34
CA ALA A 393 9.92 35.83 1.28
C ALA A 393 9.36 35.52 2.68
N ALA A 394 8.11 35.07 2.77
CA ALA A 394 7.49 34.66 4.03
C ALA A 394 8.23 33.49 4.69
N MET A 395 8.63 32.47 3.91
CA MET A 395 9.43 31.34 4.41
C MET A 395 10.81 31.77 4.90
N ARG A 396 11.41 32.86 4.38
CA ARG A 396 12.64 33.46 4.92
C ARG A 396 12.42 34.45 6.06
N GLY A 397 11.21 35.01 6.17
CA GLY A 397 10.86 35.94 7.26
C GLY A 397 11.25 37.36 6.93
N GLU A 398 11.24 37.65 5.63
CA GLU A 398 11.66 38.91 5.05
C GLU A 398 10.45 39.56 4.39
N SER A 399 10.52 40.89 4.22
CA SER A 399 9.62 41.56 3.29
C SER A 399 9.87 41.06 1.85
N LEU A 400 8.87 41.18 0.98
CA LEU A 400 9.06 40.88 -0.44
C LEU A 400 10.19 41.71 -1.04
N GLU A 401 10.28 42.99 -0.66
CA GLU A 401 11.30 43.91 -1.14
C GLU A 401 12.71 43.42 -0.78
N ASP A 402 12.91 43.02 0.49
CA ASP A 402 14.21 42.52 0.96
C ASP A 402 14.57 41.18 0.32
N PHE A 403 13.58 40.29 0.15
CA PHE A 403 13.79 39.05 -0.58
C PHE A 403 14.20 39.31 -2.03
N GLN A 404 13.54 40.25 -2.72
CA GLN A 404 13.83 40.59 -4.12
C GLN A 404 15.22 41.20 -4.32
N LYS A 405 15.76 41.94 -3.33
CA LYS A 405 17.16 42.42 -3.35
C LYS A 405 18.17 41.28 -3.47
N THR A 406 17.78 40.05 -3.09
CA THR A 406 18.64 38.86 -3.23
C THR A 406 18.54 38.18 -4.61
N ARG A 407 17.68 38.66 -5.51
CA ARG A 407 17.44 38.09 -6.85
C ARG A 407 18.04 39.01 -7.93
N ASN A 408 18.49 38.44 -9.04
CA ASN A 408 19.11 39.20 -10.13
C ASN A 408 18.13 40.05 -10.96
N ALA A 409 16.81 39.80 -10.83
CA ALA A 409 15.75 40.51 -11.55
C ALA A 409 14.64 40.93 -10.56
N PRO A 410 14.86 42.00 -9.77
CA PRO A 410 13.83 42.53 -8.89
C PRO A 410 12.61 42.98 -9.70
N GLY A 411 11.40 42.66 -9.24
CA GLY A 411 10.14 42.91 -9.94
C GLY A 411 9.55 41.73 -10.73
N ALA A 412 10.29 40.63 -10.93
CA ALA A 412 9.77 39.43 -11.60
C ALA A 412 8.84 38.60 -10.69
N LEU A 413 7.57 39.00 -10.58
CA LEU A 413 6.53 38.22 -9.90
C LEU A 413 5.95 37.16 -10.83
N TYR A 414 5.79 35.93 -10.34
CA TYR A 414 5.17 34.84 -11.08
C TYR A 414 4.41 33.89 -10.16
N SER A 415 3.51 33.11 -10.76
CA SER A 415 2.80 31.98 -10.14
C SER A 415 2.53 30.91 -11.20
N VAL A 416 1.97 29.78 -10.79
CA VAL A 416 1.50 28.72 -11.70
C VAL A 416 0.08 28.96 -12.25
N ALA A 417 -0.48 30.16 -12.03
CA ALA A 417 -1.85 30.45 -12.40
C ALA A 417 -2.04 30.58 -13.92
N GLY A 418 -3.18 30.08 -14.43
CA GLY A 418 -3.55 30.18 -15.84
C GLY A 418 -4.18 31.51 -16.23
N GLN A 419 -4.73 31.58 -17.45
CA GLN A 419 -5.25 32.83 -18.06
C GLN A 419 -6.38 33.51 -17.25
N ASP A 420 -7.12 32.77 -16.44
CA ASP A 420 -8.24 33.29 -15.64
C ASP A 420 -7.83 33.85 -14.26
N SER A 421 -6.53 34.02 -14.00
CA SER A 421 -6.03 34.39 -12.67
C SER A 421 -6.16 35.89 -12.35
N LYS A 422 -6.46 36.19 -11.07
CA LYS A 422 -6.48 37.56 -10.53
C LYS A 422 -5.07 38.15 -10.47
N THR A 423 -4.96 39.48 -10.46
CA THR A 423 -3.69 40.21 -10.26
C THR A 423 -2.98 39.73 -9.00
N LEU A 424 -1.70 39.39 -9.06
CA LEU A 424 -0.94 38.88 -7.91
C LEU A 424 -0.75 39.98 -6.84
N SER A 425 -1.12 39.72 -5.59
CA SER A 425 -0.96 40.66 -4.46
C SER A 425 -0.91 39.91 -3.11
N TRP A 426 -0.35 40.54 -2.07
CA TRP A 426 -0.36 39.99 -0.70
C TRP A 426 -1.74 40.08 -0.05
N ASN A 427 -2.57 41.05 -0.46
CA ASN A 427 -3.81 41.43 0.22
C ASN A 427 -5.06 40.84 -0.44
N ASN A 428 -4.89 39.85 -1.33
CA ASN A 428 -5.99 39.26 -2.10
C ASN A 428 -6.83 38.23 -1.34
#